data_AF-A0A9P5QY97-F1
#
_entry.id   AF-A0A9P5QY97-F1
#
_cell.length_a   1.000
_cell.length_b   1.000
_cell.length_c   1.000
_cell.angle_alpha   90.00
_cell.angle_beta   90.00
_cell.angle_gamma   90.00
#
_symmetry.space_group_name_H-M   'P 1'
#
loop_
_entity.id
_entity.type
_entity.pdbx_description
1 polymer ?
#
loop_
_entity_poly.entity_id
_entity_poly.type
_entity_poly.pdbx_seq_one_letter_code
_entity_poly.pdbx_strand_id
1 'polypeptide(L)'
;MKIASYLAILSATASMATAFFNPTEPWGESVWKPNTNVTITWVDDATAPKLTPDTLVDIFLNTGGDQTNVKIGTVATGLKAGATNSYVYTVPNVAPPGKIYFLTIVTSPLDKSGVPGQAWSTRFTITDADGNPGTLKPSAPVGSNSGAIGSIISTSAGVAPTASGTTPTGSASGSITAPAGATATGDKSGAASLGASALSAAAVVVVGAALAAF
;
A
#
# COMPACT_ATOMS: atom_id res chain seq x y z
N MET A 1 -45.40 32.36 40.47
CA MET A 1 -45.17 31.26 39.51
C MET A 1 -43.96 31.60 38.66
N LYS A 2 -42.86 30.85 38.78
CA LYS A 2 -41.67 31.00 37.93
C LYS A 2 -41.23 29.59 37.53
N ILE A 3 -41.60 29.18 36.32
CA ILE A 3 -41.19 27.90 35.73
C ILE A 3 -39.93 28.22 34.93
N ALA A 4 -38.77 27.80 35.44
CA ALA A 4 -37.50 27.93 34.76
C ALA A 4 -37.34 26.78 33.76
N SER A 5 -37.48 27.10 32.47
CA SER A 5 -37.23 26.18 31.37
C SER A 5 -35.71 25.98 31.20
N TYR A 6 -35.22 24.78 31.54
CA TYR A 6 -33.86 24.36 31.21
C TYR A 6 -33.84 23.78 29.79
N LEU A 7 -33.25 24.53 28.85
CA LEU A 7 -32.98 24.08 27.50
C LEU A 7 -31.71 23.24 27.51
N ALA A 8 -31.85 21.91 27.56
CA ALA A 8 -30.73 20.99 27.43
C ALA A 8 -30.30 20.90 25.95
N ILE A 9 -29.17 21.53 25.61
CA ILE A 9 -28.56 21.40 24.28
C ILE A 9 -27.86 20.04 24.21
N LEU A 10 -28.56 19.06 23.66
CA LEU A 10 -28.01 17.74 23.34
C LEU A 10 -27.06 17.90 22.15
N SER A 11 -25.77 18.06 22.45
CA SER A 11 -24.71 18.17 21.47
C SER A 11 -24.44 16.77 20.89
N ALA A 12 -25.04 16.43 19.76
CA ALA A 12 -24.75 15.20 19.05
C ALA A 12 -23.33 15.28 18.46
N THR A 13 -22.35 14.69 19.15
CA THR A 13 -21.01 14.48 18.61
C THR A 13 -21.10 13.39 17.55
N ALA A 14 -21.38 13.77 16.32
CA ALA A 14 -21.29 12.89 15.17
C ALA A 14 -19.82 12.50 14.97
N SER A 15 -19.45 11.29 15.42
CA SER A 15 -18.15 10.69 15.12
C SER A 15 -18.06 10.48 13.61
N MET A 16 -17.26 11.30 12.94
CA MET A 16 -16.86 11.01 11.57
C MET A 16 -15.68 10.06 11.67
N ALA A 17 -15.92 8.79 11.36
CA ALA A 17 -14.81 7.90 11.04
C ALA A 17 -14.13 8.44 9.77
N THR A 18 -12.87 8.06 9.55
CA THR A 18 -12.11 8.37 8.34
C THR A 18 -12.13 7.15 7.44
N ALA A 19 -12.12 7.37 6.12
CA ALA A 19 -12.03 6.26 5.19
C ALA A 19 -10.67 5.61 5.28
N PHE A 20 -10.66 4.30 5.56
CA PHE A 20 -9.43 3.55 5.78
C PHE A 20 -8.84 3.14 4.43
N PHE A 21 -7.64 3.66 4.18
CA PHE A 21 -6.80 3.23 3.08
C PHE A 21 -6.04 1.98 3.53
N ASN A 22 -6.22 0.85 2.84
CA ASN A 22 -5.55 -0.40 3.19
C ASN A 22 -4.56 -0.82 2.09
N PRO A 23 -3.25 -0.54 2.23
CA PRO A 23 -2.24 -0.94 1.26
C PRO A 23 -2.14 -2.46 1.17
N THR A 24 -2.19 -3.00 -0.05
CA THR A 24 -2.03 -4.43 -0.33
C THR A 24 -0.67 -4.76 -0.93
N GLU A 25 -0.07 -3.82 -1.66
CA GLU A 25 1.30 -3.89 -2.18
C GLU A 25 1.97 -2.53 -1.95
N PRO A 26 3.19 -2.46 -1.37
CA PRO A 26 4.02 -3.58 -0.93
C PRO A 26 3.57 -4.22 0.38
N TRP A 27 3.88 -5.50 0.53
CA TRP A 27 3.71 -6.25 1.77
C TRP A 27 5.06 -6.75 2.32
N GLY A 28 5.03 -7.52 3.41
CA GLY A 28 6.22 -7.87 4.19
C GLY A 28 7.31 -8.57 3.37
N GLU A 29 6.95 -9.36 2.37
CA GLU A 29 7.91 -10.09 1.54
C GLU A 29 8.18 -9.41 0.19
N SER A 30 7.63 -8.22 -0.05
CA SER A 30 7.92 -7.45 -1.26
C SER A 30 9.41 -7.07 -1.29
N VAL A 31 10.02 -7.27 -2.45
CA VAL A 31 11.42 -6.91 -2.73
C VAL A 31 11.46 -5.98 -3.93
N TRP A 32 11.91 -4.76 -3.70
CA TRP A 32 12.02 -3.71 -4.70
C TRP A 32 13.48 -3.54 -5.14
N LYS A 33 13.69 -3.47 -6.44
CA LYS A 33 15.01 -3.21 -7.04
C LYS A 33 15.10 -1.74 -7.46
N PRO A 34 16.20 -1.03 -7.18
CA PRO A 34 16.37 0.34 -7.64
C PRO A 34 16.17 0.47 -9.17
N ASN A 35 15.60 1.60 -9.58
CA ASN A 35 15.30 1.96 -10.97
C ASN A 35 14.31 1.03 -11.70
N THR A 36 13.54 0.21 -10.97
CA THR A 36 12.42 -0.53 -11.55
C THR A 36 11.10 0.15 -11.23
N ASN A 37 10.11 -0.03 -12.11
CA ASN A 37 8.75 0.39 -11.85
C ASN A 37 8.04 -0.69 -11.04
N VAL A 38 7.43 -0.30 -9.93
CA VAL A 38 6.60 -1.14 -9.07
C VAL A 38 5.20 -0.57 -8.99
N THR A 39 4.21 -1.43 -8.83
CA THR A 39 2.81 -1.02 -8.66
C THR A 39 2.47 -1.08 -7.19
N ILE A 40 2.11 0.06 -6.62
CA ILE A 40 1.55 0.17 -5.28
C ILE A 40 0.05 0.00 -5.43
N THR A 41 -0.55 -0.87 -4.63
CA THR A 41 -2.00 -1.16 -4.68
C THR A 41 -2.62 -1.05 -3.30
N TRP A 42 -3.90 -0.71 -3.28
CA TRP A 42 -4.69 -0.63 -2.05
C TRP A 42 -6.13 -1.06 -2.31
N VAL A 43 -6.83 -1.35 -1.21
CA VAL A 43 -8.26 -1.60 -1.21
C VAL A 43 -8.94 -0.68 -0.23
N ASP A 44 -10.19 -0.32 -0.52
CA ASP A 44 -11.12 0.20 0.46
C ASP A 44 -11.55 -0.99 1.33
N ASP A 45 -11.47 -0.85 2.65
CA ASP A 45 -11.84 -1.92 3.59
C ASP A 45 -13.37 -2.14 3.66
N ALA A 46 -14.14 -1.36 2.87
CA ALA A 46 -15.58 -1.36 2.77
C ALA A 46 -16.31 -0.98 4.06
N THR A 47 -15.57 -0.59 5.09
CA THR A 47 -16.10 -0.08 6.36
C THR A 47 -16.41 1.40 6.22
N ALA A 48 -17.53 1.84 6.79
CA ALA A 48 -17.92 3.24 6.66
C ALA A 48 -17.03 4.15 7.55
N PRO A 49 -16.66 5.34 7.05
CA PRO A 49 -16.93 5.85 5.71
C PRO A 49 -15.97 5.30 4.67
N LYS A 50 -16.45 5.18 3.44
CA LYS A 50 -15.69 4.67 2.30
C LYS A 50 -14.80 5.76 1.69
N LEU A 51 -13.78 5.34 0.94
CA LEU A 51 -12.97 6.26 0.14
C LEU A 51 -13.86 6.91 -0.91
N THR A 52 -14.04 8.22 -0.81
CA THR A 52 -14.78 8.97 -1.83
C THR A 52 -13.88 9.23 -3.04
N PRO A 53 -14.42 9.36 -4.26
CA PRO A 53 -13.63 9.68 -5.45
C PRO A 53 -12.80 10.97 -5.33
N ASP A 54 -13.19 11.88 -4.44
CA ASP A 54 -12.51 13.15 -4.18
C ASP A 54 -11.53 13.10 -2.99
N THR A 55 -11.39 11.95 -2.34
CA THR A 55 -10.38 11.76 -1.29
C THR A 55 -9.00 11.80 -1.91
N LEU A 56 -8.22 12.81 -1.55
CA LEU A 56 -6.83 12.98 -1.95
C LEU A 56 -5.93 12.22 -0.98
N VAL A 57 -4.91 11.57 -1.49
CA VAL A 57 -3.89 10.91 -0.68
C VAL A 57 -2.50 11.29 -1.13
N ASP A 58 -1.62 11.47 -0.16
CA ASP A 58 -0.19 11.58 -0.37
C ASP A 58 0.45 10.29 0.12
N ILE A 59 1.40 9.77 -0.67
CA ILE A 59 2.15 8.57 -0.34
C ILE A 59 3.61 8.96 -0.17
N PHE A 60 4.19 8.59 0.97
CA PHE A 60 5.59 8.86 1.31
C PHE A 60 6.35 7.56 1.51
N LEU A 61 7.60 7.55 1.06
CA LEU A 61 8.56 6.50 1.36
C LEU A 61 9.26 6.87 2.67
N ASN A 62 9.12 6.00 3.67
CA ASN A 62 9.62 6.20 5.01
C ASN A 62 10.53 5.04 5.46
N THR A 63 11.30 5.32 6.51
CA THR A 63 12.20 4.38 7.20
C THR A 63 12.18 4.68 8.70
N GLY A 64 12.77 3.82 9.52
CA GLY A 64 12.94 4.05 10.96
C GLY A 64 12.10 3.14 11.84
N GLY A 65 12.07 3.48 13.13
CA GLY A 65 11.39 2.71 14.16
C GLY A 65 9.91 3.04 14.24
N ASP A 66 9.13 2.19 14.91
CA ASP A 66 7.66 2.33 14.96
C ASP A 66 7.20 3.69 15.53
N GLN A 67 7.99 4.24 16.46
CA GLN A 67 7.74 5.54 17.10
C GLN A 67 8.50 6.70 16.46
N THR A 68 9.42 6.40 15.54
CA THR A 68 10.37 7.38 14.95
C THR A 68 10.51 7.15 13.45
N ASN A 69 9.43 7.48 12.74
CA ASN A 69 9.37 7.40 11.28
C ASN A 69 10.07 8.61 10.66
N VAL A 70 10.95 8.35 9.69
CA VAL A 70 11.64 9.38 8.90
C VAL A 70 11.20 9.28 7.45
N LYS A 71 10.62 10.36 6.93
CA LYS A 71 10.32 10.51 5.51
C LYS A 71 11.59 10.71 4.72
N ILE A 72 11.83 9.84 3.74
CA ILE A 72 13.00 9.91 2.85
C ILE A 72 12.64 10.24 1.41
N GLY A 73 11.37 10.08 1.02
CA GLY A 73 10.91 10.39 -0.34
C GLY A 73 9.40 10.63 -0.43
N THR A 74 8.99 11.28 -1.51
CA THR A 74 7.59 11.41 -1.90
C THR A 74 7.32 10.47 -3.06
N VAL A 75 6.33 9.59 -2.91
CA VAL A 75 5.92 8.62 -3.93
C VAL A 75 4.86 9.23 -4.83
N ALA A 76 3.84 9.83 -4.23
CA ALA A 76 2.72 10.48 -4.91
C ALA A 76 2.16 11.61 -4.05
N THR A 77 1.55 12.61 -4.68
CA THR A 77 0.82 13.70 -4.00
C THR A 77 -0.52 13.95 -4.67
N GLY A 78 -1.57 14.22 -3.90
CA GLY A 78 -2.89 14.59 -4.43
C GLY A 78 -3.55 13.47 -5.24
N LEU A 79 -3.25 12.22 -4.92
CA LEU A 79 -3.79 11.07 -5.62
C LEU A 79 -5.25 10.84 -5.23
N LYS A 80 -6.15 10.72 -6.20
CA LYS A 80 -7.57 10.46 -5.96
C LYS A 80 -7.81 8.97 -5.64
N ALA A 81 -7.59 8.57 -4.38
CA ALA A 81 -7.62 7.16 -3.96
C ALA A 81 -8.99 6.47 -4.08
N GLY A 82 -10.09 7.22 -4.19
CA GLY A 82 -11.40 6.65 -4.50
C GLY A 82 -11.66 6.45 -6.00
N ALA A 83 -10.82 7.03 -6.88
CA ALA A 83 -10.95 6.91 -8.33
C ALA A 83 -9.95 5.91 -8.93
N THR A 84 -8.87 5.59 -8.22
CA THR A 84 -7.90 4.56 -8.58
C THR A 84 -7.54 3.71 -7.35
N ASN A 85 -7.17 2.47 -7.59
CA ASN A 85 -6.69 1.52 -6.57
C ASN A 85 -5.19 1.19 -6.72
N SER A 86 -4.50 1.86 -7.64
CA SER A 86 -3.10 1.62 -7.92
C SER A 86 -2.33 2.87 -8.36
N TYR A 87 -1.01 2.83 -8.13
CA TYR A 87 -0.05 3.85 -8.57
C TYR A 87 1.29 3.21 -8.95
N VAL A 88 1.86 3.62 -10.08
CA VAL A 88 3.18 3.14 -10.53
C VAL A 88 4.26 4.05 -9.98
N TYR A 89 5.23 3.47 -9.30
CA TYR A 89 6.35 4.18 -8.69
C TYR A 89 7.68 3.65 -9.22
N THR A 90 8.62 4.54 -9.53
CA THR A 90 10.00 4.16 -9.84
C THR A 90 10.80 4.11 -8.55
N VAL A 91 11.32 2.93 -8.22
CA VAL A 91 12.03 2.69 -6.97
C VAL A 91 13.36 3.47 -6.96
N PRO A 92 13.61 4.33 -5.96
CA PRO A 92 14.88 5.04 -5.85
C PRO A 92 15.98 4.10 -5.36
N ASN A 93 17.23 4.47 -5.61
CA ASN A 93 18.35 3.84 -4.93
C ASN A 93 18.42 4.32 -3.48
N VAL A 94 18.67 3.40 -2.55
CA VAL A 94 18.64 3.69 -1.10
C VAL A 94 19.85 3.12 -0.37
N ALA A 95 20.21 3.76 0.73
CA ALA A 95 21.25 3.28 1.63
C ALA A 95 20.79 3.39 3.09
N PRO A 96 20.96 2.33 3.88
CA PRO A 96 21.42 0.98 3.51
C PRO A 96 20.31 0.15 2.82
N PRO A 97 20.64 -0.83 1.94
CA PRO A 97 19.65 -1.81 1.49
C PRO A 97 19.14 -2.64 2.67
N GLY A 98 17.86 -3.02 2.66
CA GLY A 98 17.25 -3.73 3.79
C GLY A 98 15.72 -3.77 3.79
N LYS A 99 15.17 -4.62 4.67
CA LYS A 99 13.74 -4.71 5.01
C LYS A 99 13.37 -3.69 6.11
N ILE A 100 13.58 -2.42 5.82
CA ILE A 100 13.38 -1.31 6.78
C ILE A 100 12.48 -0.19 6.25
N TYR A 101 12.09 -0.29 4.97
CA TYR A 101 11.31 0.72 4.27
C TYR A 101 9.83 0.40 4.35
N PHE A 102 9.00 1.42 4.44
CA PHE A 102 7.55 1.30 4.46
C PHE A 102 6.93 2.54 3.82
N LEU A 103 5.68 2.42 3.41
CA LEU A 103 4.90 3.54 2.91
C LEU A 103 4.09 4.14 4.04
N THR A 104 4.04 5.47 4.10
CA THR A 104 3.04 6.21 4.88
C THR A 104 2.09 6.88 3.92
N ILE A 105 0.80 6.65 4.12
CA ILE A 105 -0.29 7.22 3.34
C ILE A 105 -1.01 8.21 4.23
N VAL A 106 -1.17 9.42 3.73
CA VAL A 106 -1.83 10.52 4.44
C VAL A 106 -3.02 10.97 3.61
N THR A 107 -4.22 10.94 4.19
CA THR A 107 -5.45 11.33 3.50
C THR A 107 -5.79 12.80 3.73
N SER A 108 -6.43 13.41 2.73
CA SER A 108 -6.94 14.77 2.73
C SER A 108 -8.32 14.78 2.03
N PRO A 109 -9.31 15.55 2.52
CA PRO A 109 -9.24 16.53 3.61
C PRO A 109 -9.06 15.90 5.00
N LEU A 110 -8.66 16.74 5.96
CA LEU A 110 -8.59 16.39 7.38
C LEU A 110 -9.95 15.87 7.86
N ASP A 111 -9.93 15.00 8.87
CA ASP A 111 -11.13 14.63 9.58
C ASP A 111 -11.72 15.85 10.32
N LYS A 112 -12.90 15.70 10.92
CA LYS A 112 -13.51 16.79 11.72
C LYS A 112 -12.72 17.15 12.98
N SER A 113 -11.80 16.31 13.41
CA SER A 113 -10.85 16.56 14.50
C SER A 113 -9.67 17.43 14.03
N GLY A 114 -9.58 17.72 12.72
CA GLY A 114 -8.46 18.43 12.12
C GLY A 114 -7.22 17.55 11.95
N VAL A 115 -7.37 16.23 11.99
CA VAL A 115 -6.27 15.25 11.88
C VAL A 115 -6.40 14.50 10.55
N PRO A 116 -5.32 14.37 9.76
CA PRO A 116 -5.38 13.58 8.54
C PRO A 116 -5.50 12.09 8.88
N GLY A 117 -6.24 11.34 8.08
CA GLY A 117 -6.19 9.88 8.17
C GLY A 117 -4.79 9.39 7.79
N GLN A 118 -4.26 8.42 8.54
CA GLN A 118 -2.95 7.84 8.28
C GLN A 118 -3.06 6.33 8.18
N ALA A 119 -2.38 5.77 7.20
CA ALA A 119 -2.19 4.34 7.04
C ALA A 119 -0.73 4.04 6.72
N TRP A 120 -0.31 2.81 7.01
CA TRP A 120 1.05 2.36 6.77
C TRP A 120 1.03 1.03 6.04
N SER A 121 1.98 0.85 5.11
CA SER A 121 2.28 -0.50 4.63
C SER A 121 3.06 -1.27 5.70
N THR A 122 3.14 -2.58 5.53
CA THR A 122 4.17 -3.36 6.23
C THR A 122 5.57 -2.98 5.69
N ARG A 123 6.61 -3.30 6.46
CA ARG A 123 7.99 -3.08 6.02
C ARG A 123 8.37 -4.05 4.92
N PHE A 124 8.93 -3.52 3.85
CA PHE A 124 9.38 -4.26 2.68
C PHE A 124 10.88 -4.03 2.42
N THR A 125 11.44 -4.83 1.52
CA THR A 125 12.87 -4.79 1.20
C THR A 125 13.12 -3.90 0.00
N ILE A 126 14.07 -2.96 0.11
CA ILE A 126 14.70 -2.34 -1.06
C ILE A 126 16.14 -2.83 -1.14
N THR A 127 16.51 -3.39 -2.28
CA THR A 127 17.85 -3.93 -2.57
C THR A 127 18.83 -2.83 -2.99
N ASP A 128 20.12 -3.15 -3.07
CA ASP A 128 21.08 -2.31 -3.77
C ASP A 128 20.96 -2.45 -5.31
N ALA A 129 21.83 -1.75 -6.05
CA ALA A 129 21.82 -1.79 -7.51
C ALA A 129 22.08 -3.20 -8.10
N ASP A 130 22.85 -4.02 -7.39
CA ASP A 130 23.19 -5.39 -7.79
C ASP A 130 22.07 -6.38 -7.45
N GLY A 131 21.13 -5.97 -6.58
CA GLY A 131 20.00 -6.78 -6.14
C GLY A 131 20.24 -7.46 -4.78
N ASN A 132 21.26 -7.07 -4.03
CA ASN A 132 21.46 -7.59 -2.67
C ASN A 132 20.44 -6.95 -1.71
N PRO A 133 19.71 -7.74 -0.92
CA PRO A 133 18.69 -7.23 0.01
C PRO A 133 19.28 -6.59 1.27
N GLY A 134 20.60 -6.63 1.47
CA GLY A 134 21.24 -6.26 2.72
C GLY A 134 20.89 -7.23 3.86
N THR A 135 21.28 -6.86 5.08
CA THR A 135 21.08 -7.68 6.29
C THR A 135 20.10 -7.06 7.29
N LEU A 136 19.71 -5.80 7.07
CA LEU A 136 18.84 -5.07 7.98
C LEU A 136 17.40 -5.55 7.82
N LYS A 137 16.82 -5.96 8.95
CA LYS A 137 15.43 -6.39 9.06
C LYS A 137 14.88 -6.02 10.43
N PRO A 138 13.55 -5.94 10.59
CA PRO A 138 12.94 -5.65 11.87
C PRO A 138 13.32 -6.77 12.87
N SER A 139 13.93 -6.42 14.00
CA SER A 139 14.40 -7.39 15.00
C SER A 139 13.44 -7.61 16.17
N ALA A 140 12.55 -6.65 16.43
CA ALA A 140 11.60 -6.67 17.54
C ALA A 140 10.15 -6.81 17.07
N PRO A 141 9.22 -7.24 17.95
CA PRO A 141 7.78 -7.25 17.68
C PRO A 141 7.26 -5.88 17.24
N VAL A 142 6.11 -5.90 16.55
CA VAL A 142 5.39 -4.68 16.16
C VAL A 142 5.11 -3.80 17.39
N GLY A 143 5.40 -2.51 17.27
CA GLY A 143 5.26 -1.50 18.34
C GLY A 143 6.54 -1.24 19.13
N SER A 144 7.57 -2.08 18.96
CA SER A 144 8.85 -1.97 19.67
C SER A 144 10.04 -2.00 18.73
N ASN A 145 9.82 -1.88 17.42
CA ASN A 145 10.90 -1.91 16.46
C ASN A 145 11.69 -0.60 16.48
N SER A 146 12.96 -0.65 16.85
CA SER A 146 13.86 0.52 16.76
C SER A 146 14.15 0.93 15.32
N GLY A 147 13.91 0.02 14.36
CA GLY A 147 14.16 0.21 12.94
C GLY A 147 15.62 0.52 12.62
N ALA A 148 15.85 0.91 11.37
CA ALA A 148 17.07 1.57 10.94
C ALA A 148 16.69 2.79 10.09
N ILE A 149 17.55 3.81 10.09
CA ILE A 149 17.35 5.02 9.29
C ILE A 149 18.08 4.85 7.96
N GLY A 150 17.32 4.77 6.88
CA GLY A 150 17.82 4.85 5.51
C GLY A 150 17.75 6.26 4.92
N SER A 151 18.24 6.37 3.69
CA SER A 151 18.23 7.59 2.87
C SER A 151 18.22 7.23 1.38
N ILE A 152 17.74 8.13 0.53
CA ILE A 152 17.84 7.98 -0.91
C ILE A 152 19.25 8.42 -1.36
N ILE A 153 19.97 7.53 -2.04
CA ILE A 153 21.32 7.80 -2.58
C ILE A 153 21.25 8.05 -4.08
N SER A 154 21.30 9.33 -4.46
CA SER A 154 21.27 9.83 -5.83
C SER A 154 20.08 9.38 -6.67
N THR A 155 19.13 10.30 -6.83
CA THR A 155 18.17 10.26 -7.93
C THR A 155 18.94 10.51 -9.23
N SER A 156 19.12 9.50 -10.08
CA SER A 156 19.23 9.80 -11.52
C SER A 156 18.00 10.66 -11.85
N ALA A 157 18.21 11.88 -12.34
CA ALA A 157 17.13 12.81 -12.65
C ALA A 157 16.07 12.10 -13.51
N GLY A 158 14.94 11.75 -12.89
CA GLY A 158 13.88 11.00 -13.53
C GLY A 158 13.18 11.87 -14.56
N VAL A 159 13.04 11.35 -15.77
CA VAL A 159 12.11 11.88 -16.77
C VAL A 159 10.71 11.78 -16.17
N ALA A 160 9.95 12.88 -16.16
CA ALA A 160 8.64 12.95 -15.52
C ALA A 160 7.71 11.82 -16.01
N PRO A 161 6.91 11.19 -15.13
CA PRO A 161 5.93 10.20 -15.55
C PRO A 161 4.91 10.86 -16.47
N THR A 162 4.83 10.37 -17.71
CA THR A 162 3.76 10.75 -18.63
C THR A 162 2.47 10.13 -18.11
N ALA A 163 1.56 10.97 -17.62
CA ALA A 163 0.20 10.55 -17.35
C ALA A 163 -0.43 10.07 -18.67
N SER A 164 -0.68 8.77 -18.81
CA SER A 164 -1.47 8.22 -19.91
C SER A 164 -2.94 8.62 -19.73
N GLY A 165 -3.25 9.87 -20.07
CA GLY A 165 -4.61 10.33 -20.30
C GLY A 165 -5.06 9.87 -21.68
N THR A 166 -5.86 8.81 -21.75
CA THR A 166 -6.59 8.43 -22.97
C THR A 166 -7.59 9.54 -23.32
N THR A 167 -7.23 10.38 -24.28
CA THR A 167 -8.15 11.33 -24.89
C THR A 167 -8.70 10.67 -26.17
N PRO A 168 -10.02 10.48 -26.34
CA PRO A 168 -10.57 9.92 -27.57
C PRO A 168 -10.54 11.00 -28.64
N THR A 169 -9.68 10.84 -29.65
CA THR A 169 -9.69 11.70 -30.84
C THR A 169 -10.17 10.88 -32.03
N GLY A 170 -11.15 11.44 -32.73
CA GLY A 170 -12.03 10.76 -33.65
C GLY A 170 -11.42 10.30 -34.97
N SER A 171 -12.27 9.51 -35.63
CA SER A 171 -12.22 8.92 -36.95
C SER A 171 -11.31 9.56 -38.01
N ALA A 172 -10.42 8.73 -38.55
CA ALA A 172 -10.00 8.83 -39.95
C ALA A 172 -10.08 7.44 -40.59
N SER A 173 -10.94 7.33 -41.59
CA SER A 173 -11.13 6.17 -42.46
C SER A 173 -9.89 6.00 -43.35
N GLY A 174 -9.20 4.87 -43.20
CA GLY A 174 -8.07 4.48 -44.04
C GLY A 174 -8.21 3.01 -44.43
N SER A 175 -8.60 2.78 -45.68
CA SER A 175 -8.65 1.46 -46.32
C SER A 175 -7.21 0.95 -46.54
N ILE A 176 -6.86 -0.18 -45.93
CA ILE A 176 -5.65 -0.92 -46.24
C ILE A 176 -5.98 -2.37 -46.60
N THR A 177 -5.59 -2.70 -47.84
CA THR A 177 -5.70 -3.98 -48.51
C THR A 177 -4.84 -5.04 -47.82
N ALA A 178 -5.43 -6.20 -47.54
CA ALA A 178 -4.76 -7.35 -46.96
C ALA A 178 -3.93 -8.14 -47.98
N PRO A 179 -2.73 -8.63 -47.63
CA PRO A 179 -2.16 -9.82 -48.25
C PRO A 179 -2.46 -11.08 -47.44
N ALA A 180 -2.75 -12.14 -48.18
CA ALA A 180 -3.11 -13.46 -47.72
C ALA A 180 -1.91 -14.27 -47.22
N GLY A 181 -2.19 -15.17 -46.27
CA GLY A 181 -1.68 -16.54 -46.31
C GLY A 181 -0.34 -16.84 -45.62
N ALA A 182 -0.42 -17.46 -44.44
CA ALA A 182 0.43 -18.60 -44.11
C ALA A 182 -0.32 -19.52 -43.13
N THR A 183 -0.41 -20.79 -43.50
CA THR A 183 -1.10 -21.89 -42.83
C THR A 183 -0.09 -22.78 -42.10
N ALA A 184 -0.57 -23.43 -41.02
CA ALA A 184 -0.03 -24.62 -40.35
C ALA A 184 1.21 -24.38 -39.46
N THR A 185 1.47 -25.06 -38.34
CA THR A 185 0.99 -26.33 -37.77
C THR A 185 1.56 -26.43 -36.35
N GLY A 186 0.95 -27.24 -35.46
CA GLY A 186 1.75 -27.99 -34.49
C GLY A 186 1.35 -27.87 -33.01
N ASP A 187 0.57 -28.87 -32.59
CA ASP A 187 0.34 -29.30 -31.22
C ASP A 187 1.60 -29.34 -30.33
N LYS A 188 1.40 -29.06 -29.04
CA LYS A 188 1.86 -29.96 -27.96
C LYS A 188 1.15 -29.66 -26.64
N SER A 189 0.34 -30.63 -26.24
CA SER A 189 -0.20 -30.83 -24.90
C SER A 189 0.92 -30.90 -23.86
N GLY A 190 0.77 -30.17 -22.76
CA GLY A 190 1.63 -30.25 -21.59
C GLY A 190 0.79 -30.06 -20.34
N ALA A 191 0.10 -31.12 -19.91
CA ALA A 191 -0.53 -31.18 -18.60
C ALA A 191 0.57 -31.29 -17.53
N ALA A 192 0.69 -30.29 -16.66
CA ALA A 192 1.49 -30.38 -15.45
C ALA A 192 0.55 -30.40 -14.24
N SER A 193 0.73 -31.45 -13.45
CA SER A 193 -0.06 -31.92 -12.33
C SER A 193 -0.19 -30.93 -11.17
N LEU A 194 -1.41 -30.83 -10.65
CA LEU A 194 -1.73 -30.29 -9.34
C LEU A 194 -1.11 -31.17 -8.24
N GLY A 195 -0.09 -30.65 -7.56
CA GLY A 195 0.45 -31.23 -6.34
C GLY A 195 -0.42 -30.89 -5.14
N ALA A 196 -1.41 -31.73 -4.85
CA ALA A 196 -2.16 -31.68 -3.59
C ALA A 196 -1.25 -32.16 -2.44
N SER A 197 -0.80 -31.24 -1.59
CA SER A 197 -0.13 -31.59 -0.33
C SER A 197 -1.18 -31.71 0.76
N ALA A 198 -1.40 -32.94 1.18
CA ALA A 198 -2.33 -33.32 2.24
C ALA A 198 -1.83 -32.88 3.63
N LEU A 199 -2.77 -32.36 4.41
CA LEU A 199 -3.05 -32.64 5.83
C LEU A 199 -1.84 -32.96 6.73
N SER A 200 -1.62 -32.09 7.72
CA SER A 200 -1.27 -32.56 9.06
C SER A 200 -2.10 -31.80 10.09
N ALA A 201 -3.18 -32.45 10.53
CA ALA A 201 -3.97 -32.05 11.68
C ALA A 201 -3.22 -32.49 12.94
N ALA A 202 -2.65 -31.53 13.67
CA ALA A 202 -2.18 -31.75 15.03
C ALA A 202 -3.27 -31.32 16.01
N ALA A 203 -4.05 -32.30 16.47
CA ALA A 203 -4.86 -32.18 17.67
C ALA A 203 -3.95 -32.38 18.89
N VAL A 204 -3.88 -31.40 19.81
CA VAL A 204 -3.37 -31.62 21.17
C VAL A 204 -4.28 -30.91 22.18
N VAL A 205 -5.12 -31.75 22.80
CA VAL A 205 -5.39 -31.93 24.24
C VAL A 205 -5.59 -30.70 25.15
N VAL A 206 -6.79 -30.67 25.72
CA VAL A 206 -7.27 -29.93 26.90
C VAL A 206 -6.60 -30.42 28.20
N VAL A 207 -6.13 -29.49 29.04
CA VAL A 207 -6.10 -29.54 30.52
C VAL A 207 -6.17 -28.06 30.96
N GLY A 208 -7.08 -27.51 31.77
CA GLY A 208 -7.83 -28.05 32.90
C GLY A 208 -7.23 -27.53 34.22
N ALA A 209 -7.99 -26.72 34.98
CA ALA A 209 -7.76 -26.26 36.37
C ALA A 209 -6.72 -25.14 36.60
N ALA A 210 -6.81 -24.23 37.58
CA ALA A 210 -7.83 -23.78 38.53
C ALA A 210 -7.25 -22.58 39.32
N LEU A 211 -8.13 -21.77 39.94
CA LEU A 211 -8.00 -20.97 41.17
C LEU A 211 -6.61 -20.42 41.61
N ALA A 212 -6.54 -19.12 41.90
CA ALA A 212 -6.48 -18.62 43.29
C ALA A 212 -6.54 -17.09 43.35
N ALA A 213 -7.34 -16.59 44.27
CA ALA A 213 -7.43 -15.19 44.69
C ALA A 213 -6.20 -14.77 45.50
N PHE A 214 -5.84 -13.49 45.40
CA PHE A 214 -5.34 -12.65 46.49
C PHE A 214 -5.74 -11.20 46.22
#